data_AF-A0A531KXE6-F1
#
_entry.id   AF-A0A531KXE6-F1
#
_cell.length_a   1.000
_cell.length_b   1.000
_cell.length_c   1.000
_cell.angle_alpha   90.00
_cell.angle_beta   90.00
_cell.angle_gamma   90.00
#
_symmetry.space_group_name_H-M   'P 1'
#
loop_
_entity.id
_entity.type
_entity.pdbx_description
1 polymer ?
#
loop_
_entity_poly.entity_id
_entity_poly.type
_entity_poly.pdbx_seq_one_letter_code
_entity_poly.pdbx_strand_id
1 'polypeptide(L)'
;FGPSVAYRIAALKDLLGNAGPLEEVSGEVSHSLWRDIRDCAPFADGLETPVWRVSMAPAQGHQMVLALRMQAAVDAFYDWQGGLIWLRMAHGDPEADLLRALVGQYGGGHATLVRAAPSHRAAVPVFEPQAPQLAALSARLKAEFDPKAILNPGRMA
;
A
#
# COMPACT_ATOMS: atom_id res chain seq x y z
N PHE A 1 6.40 -18.29 23.74
CA PHE A 1 6.75 -18.19 22.30
C PHE A 1 8.21 -18.56 21.98
N GLY A 2 9.19 -18.28 22.86
CA GLY A 2 10.63 -18.48 22.58
C GLY A 2 11.06 -19.86 22.03
N PRO A 3 10.71 -21.01 22.66
CA PRO A 3 11.19 -22.33 22.19
C PRO A 3 10.72 -22.69 20.78
N SER A 4 9.50 -22.31 20.40
CA SER A 4 8.96 -22.58 19.07
C SER A 4 9.63 -21.73 17.98
N VAL A 5 9.98 -20.49 18.31
CA VAL A 5 10.70 -19.59 17.39
C VAL A 5 12.12 -20.11 17.15
N ALA A 6 12.85 -20.48 18.21
CA ALA A 6 14.20 -21.03 18.09
C ALA A 6 14.23 -22.30 17.22
N TYR A 7 13.30 -23.22 17.43
CA TYR A 7 13.17 -24.44 16.61
C TYR A 7 12.93 -24.11 15.12
N ARG A 8 12.01 -23.19 14.82
CA ARG A 8 11.68 -22.83 13.43
C ARG A 8 12.82 -22.10 12.73
N ILE A 9 13.56 -21.24 13.44
CA ILE A 9 14.75 -20.59 12.90
C ILE A 9 15.81 -21.63 12.52
N ALA A 10 16.07 -22.60 13.41
CA ALA A 10 17.01 -23.68 13.10
C ALA A 10 16.57 -24.51 11.89
N ALA A 11 15.29 -24.89 11.83
CA ALA A 11 14.74 -25.64 10.70
C ALA A 11 14.82 -24.85 9.38
N LEU A 12 14.54 -23.54 9.39
CA LEU A 12 14.68 -22.69 8.20
C LEU A 12 16.13 -22.57 7.75
N LYS A 13 17.07 -22.43 8.68
CA LYS A 13 18.51 -22.37 8.38
C LYS A 13 19.01 -23.66 7.72
N ASP A 14 18.55 -24.81 8.19
CA ASP A 14 18.87 -26.11 7.59
C ASP A 14 18.27 -26.23 6.18
N LEU A 15 16.98 -25.93 6.02
CA LEU A 15 16.28 -26.02 4.73
C LEU A 15 16.84 -25.06 3.67
N LEU A 16 17.27 -23.87 4.07
CA LEU A 16 17.71 -22.80 3.15
C LEU A 16 19.23 -22.61 3.12
N GLY A 17 20.01 -23.50 3.74
CA GLY A 17 21.47 -23.35 3.85
C GLY A 17 22.19 -23.21 2.50
N ASN A 18 21.60 -23.74 1.42
CA ASN A 18 22.13 -23.65 0.06
C ASN A 18 21.53 -22.51 -0.78
N ALA A 19 20.55 -21.76 -0.25
CA ALA A 19 19.84 -20.70 -0.99
C ALA A 19 20.60 -19.37 -0.98
N GLY A 20 21.60 -19.21 -0.12
CA GLY A 20 22.42 -18.00 0.01
C GLY A 20 22.70 -17.62 1.46
N PRO A 21 23.30 -16.45 1.70
CA PRO A 21 23.52 -15.94 3.05
C PRO A 21 22.21 -15.81 3.83
N LEU A 22 22.21 -16.30 5.07
CA LEU A 22 21.05 -16.20 5.97
C LEU A 22 21.38 -15.26 7.12
N GLU A 23 20.49 -14.30 7.37
CA GLU A 23 20.60 -13.35 8.48
C GLU A 23 19.45 -13.56 9.45
N GLU A 24 19.77 -13.59 10.74
CA GLU A 24 18.78 -13.56 11.81
C GLU A 24 18.74 -12.16 12.43
N VAL A 25 17.65 -11.43 12.21
CA VAL A 25 17.46 -10.09 12.76
C VAL A 25 16.64 -10.18 14.05
N SER A 26 17.25 -9.87 15.19
CA SER A 26 16.62 -9.98 16.52
C SER A 26 16.81 -8.72 17.37
N GLY A 27 16.13 -8.66 18.52
CA GLY A 27 16.23 -7.57 19.48
C GLY A 27 15.88 -6.21 18.88
N GLU A 28 16.62 -5.16 19.27
CA GLU A 28 16.33 -3.79 18.86
C GLU A 28 16.44 -3.56 17.35
N VAL A 29 17.31 -4.30 16.66
CA VAL A 29 17.42 -4.22 15.19
C VAL A 29 16.13 -4.68 14.54
N SER A 30 15.54 -5.78 15.03
CA SER A 30 14.24 -6.27 14.56
C SER A 30 13.14 -5.25 14.83
N HIS A 31 13.12 -4.66 16.03
CA HIS A 31 12.15 -3.62 16.37
C HIS A 31 12.28 -2.39 15.46
N SER A 32 13.50 -1.92 15.17
CA SER A 32 13.71 -0.79 14.27
C SER A 32 13.25 -1.11 12.85
N LEU A 33 13.64 -2.27 12.33
CA LEU A 33 13.24 -2.71 10.99
C LEU A 33 11.71 -2.76 10.85
N TRP A 34 11.01 -3.34 11.82
CA TRP A 34 9.55 -3.40 11.78
C TRP A 34 8.88 -2.02 11.90
N ARG A 35 9.48 -1.07 12.64
CA ARG A 35 9.02 0.33 12.66
C ARG A 35 9.20 0.96 11.27
N ASP A 36 10.36 0.79 10.64
CA ASP A 36 10.66 1.38 9.34
C ASP A 36 9.73 0.84 8.23
N ILE A 37 9.42 -0.46 8.27
CA ILE A 37 8.44 -1.08 7.35
C ILE A 37 7.04 -0.51 7.59
N ARG A 38 6.58 -0.51 8.85
CA ARG A 38 5.25 0.00 9.25
C ARG A 38 5.05 1.45 8.82
N ASP A 39 6.08 2.27 9.00
CA ASP A 39 6.03 3.71 8.76
C ASP A 39 6.34 4.09 7.31
N CYS A 40 6.59 3.10 6.44
CA CYS A 40 6.99 3.31 5.04
C CYS A 40 8.18 4.29 4.96
N ALA A 41 9.19 4.05 5.80
CA ALA A 41 10.33 4.95 6.01
C ALA A 41 11.04 5.40 4.71
N PRO A 42 11.21 4.56 3.66
CA PRO A 42 11.81 5.01 2.40
C PRO A 42 11.08 6.19 1.73
N PHE A 43 9.80 6.36 2.03
CA PHE A 43 8.98 7.46 1.54
C PHE A 43 8.62 8.47 2.65
N ALA A 44 9.16 8.38 3.85
CA ALA A 44 8.86 9.31 4.96
C ALA A 44 9.83 10.52 5.01
N ASP A 45 10.16 11.09 3.85
CA ASP A 45 11.18 12.13 3.65
C ASP A 45 10.67 13.58 3.86
N GLY A 46 9.41 13.75 4.24
CA GLY A 46 8.78 15.06 4.43
C GLY A 46 8.34 15.74 3.13
N LEU A 47 8.51 15.10 1.97
CA LEU A 47 8.06 15.64 0.69
C LEU A 47 6.56 15.42 0.47
N GLU A 48 5.94 16.31 -0.31
CA GLU A 48 4.53 16.20 -0.70
C GLU A 48 4.30 15.32 -1.94
N THR A 49 5.36 14.66 -2.42
CA THR A 49 5.31 13.70 -3.53
C THR A 49 4.20 12.67 -3.29
N PRO A 50 3.30 12.41 -4.26
CA PRO A 50 2.20 11.49 -4.08
C PRO A 50 2.68 10.10 -3.69
N VAL A 51 2.06 9.54 -2.65
CA VAL A 51 2.28 8.17 -2.20
C VAL A 51 0.97 7.42 -2.13
N TRP A 52 0.92 6.32 -2.86
CA TRP A 52 -0.17 5.36 -2.86
C TRP A 52 0.17 4.16 -2.00
N ARG A 53 -0.86 3.64 -1.33
CA ARG A 53 -0.86 2.30 -0.73
C ARG A 53 -1.80 1.42 -1.53
N VAL A 54 -1.24 0.44 -2.23
CA VAL A 54 -1.98 -0.50 -3.07
C VAL A 54 -2.04 -1.85 -2.37
N SER A 55 -3.25 -2.38 -2.17
CA SER A 55 -3.48 -3.74 -1.67
C SER A 55 -4.10 -4.58 -2.77
N MET A 56 -3.43 -5.64 -3.21
CA MET A 56 -3.88 -6.53 -4.28
C MET A 56 -3.29 -7.93 -4.13
N ALA A 57 -3.65 -8.86 -5.02
CA ALA A 57 -3.10 -10.21 -4.98
C ALA A 57 -1.56 -10.19 -5.20
N PRO A 58 -0.75 -10.80 -4.30
CA PRO A 58 0.72 -10.76 -4.41
C PRO A 58 1.26 -11.25 -5.77
N ALA A 59 0.63 -12.29 -6.32
CA ALA A 59 1.02 -12.86 -7.61
C ALA A 59 0.89 -11.88 -8.79
N GLN A 60 0.04 -10.85 -8.67
CA GLN A 60 -0.21 -9.86 -9.71
C GLN A 60 0.52 -8.53 -9.45
N GLY A 61 0.86 -8.25 -8.20
CA GLY A 61 1.42 -6.96 -7.77
C GLY A 61 2.66 -6.52 -8.54
N HIS A 62 3.63 -7.42 -8.73
CA HIS A 62 4.86 -7.09 -9.45
C HIS A 62 4.62 -6.79 -10.94
N GLN A 63 3.67 -7.46 -11.59
CA GLN A 63 3.32 -7.23 -13.00
C GLN A 63 2.62 -5.88 -13.17
N MET A 64 1.72 -5.52 -12.26
CA MET A 64 1.07 -4.22 -12.22
C MET A 64 2.11 -3.08 -12.08
N VAL A 65 3.05 -3.21 -11.15
CA VAL A 65 4.11 -2.20 -10.96
C VAL A 65 5.01 -2.10 -12.19
N LEU A 66 5.35 -3.22 -12.83
CA LEU A 66 6.13 -3.20 -14.06
C LEU A 66 5.40 -2.44 -15.18
N ALA A 67 4.09 -2.67 -15.35
CA ALA A 67 3.29 -1.97 -16.34
C ALA A 67 3.16 -0.46 -16.04
N LEU A 68 3.04 -0.10 -14.76
CA LEU A 68 3.03 1.31 -14.33
C LEU A 68 4.36 2.00 -14.65
N ARG A 69 5.50 1.33 -14.41
CA ARG A 69 6.84 1.87 -14.72
C ARG A 69 7.10 2.11 -16.20
N MET A 70 6.31 1.50 -17.09
CA MET A 70 6.39 1.79 -18.53
C MET A 70 5.73 3.11 -18.92
N GLN A 71 4.93 3.71 -18.04
CA GLN A 71 4.11 4.88 -18.32
C GLN A 71 4.37 6.05 -17.36
N ALA A 72 4.82 5.77 -16.13
CA ALA A 72 5.11 6.78 -15.14
C ALA A 72 6.38 6.44 -14.34
N ALA A 73 7.10 7.49 -13.91
CA ALA A 73 8.23 7.33 -13.00
C ALA A 73 7.72 7.03 -11.58
N VAL A 74 7.96 5.80 -11.12
CA VAL A 74 7.45 5.30 -9.83
C VAL A 74 8.48 4.45 -9.08
N ASP A 75 8.71 4.83 -7.82
CA ASP A 75 9.41 3.99 -6.86
C ASP A 75 8.41 3.06 -6.17
N ALA A 76 8.82 1.82 -5.92
CA ALA A 76 7.98 0.83 -5.27
C ALA A 76 8.67 0.22 -4.05
N PHE A 77 7.93 0.13 -2.94
CA PHE A 77 8.33 -0.57 -1.73
C PHE A 77 7.28 -1.64 -1.41
N TYR A 78 7.71 -2.91 -1.44
CA TYR A 78 6.83 -4.07 -1.28
C TYR A 78 6.79 -4.53 0.18
N ASP A 79 5.59 -4.82 0.66
CA ASP A 79 5.30 -5.40 1.97
C ASP A 79 4.31 -6.58 1.81
N TRP A 80 4.10 -7.37 2.85
CA TRP A 80 3.19 -8.52 2.89
C TRP A 80 3.40 -9.49 1.71
N GLN A 81 4.67 -9.80 1.43
CA GLN A 81 5.10 -10.64 0.30
C GLN A 81 4.61 -10.13 -1.07
N GLY A 82 4.40 -8.82 -1.22
CA GLY A 82 3.90 -8.19 -2.44
C GLY A 82 2.39 -7.99 -2.48
N GLY A 83 1.66 -8.38 -1.43
CA GLY A 83 0.23 -8.09 -1.29
C GLY A 83 -0.06 -6.64 -0.89
N LEU A 84 0.94 -5.95 -0.35
CA LEU A 84 0.89 -4.52 -0.08
C LEU A 84 2.05 -3.84 -0.82
N ILE A 85 1.75 -2.79 -1.56
CA ILE A 85 2.73 -2.06 -2.35
C ILE A 85 2.58 -0.58 -2.06
N TRP A 86 3.64 0.02 -1.56
CA TRP A 86 3.76 1.47 -1.48
C TRP A 86 4.37 1.98 -2.78
N LEU A 87 3.75 2.99 -3.38
CA LEU A 87 4.20 3.60 -4.63
C LEU A 87 4.42 5.09 -4.41
N ARG A 88 5.58 5.63 -4.81
CA ARG A 88 5.86 7.07 -4.82
C ARG A 88 5.95 7.56 -6.27
N MET A 89 5.10 8.51 -6.64
CA MET A 89 5.03 9.06 -8.01
C MET A 89 6.01 10.21 -8.19
N ALA A 90 7.11 9.99 -8.91
CA ALA A 90 8.27 10.89 -8.87
C ALA A 90 8.04 12.27 -9.49
N HIS A 91 7.08 12.42 -10.41
CA HIS A 91 6.81 13.68 -11.12
C HIS A 91 5.75 14.57 -10.46
N GLY A 92 5.27 14.21 -9.26
CA GLY A 92 4.35 15.03 -8.48
C GLY A 92 2.87 14.88 -8.83
N ASP A 93 2.52 14.36 -10.01
CA ASP A 93 1.16 13.93 -10.35
C ASP A 93 0.83 12.58 -9.67
N PRO A 94 -0.31 12.44 -8.97
CA PRO A 94 -0.76 11.16 -8.44
C PRO A 94 -1.05 10.07 -9.48
N GLU A 95 -1.32 10.40 -10.74
CA GLU A 95 -1.62 9.42 -11.82
C GLU A 95 -2.76 8.45 -11.44
N ALA A 96 -3.79 8.96 -10.77
CA ALA A 96 -4.81 8.14 -10.12
C ALA A 96 -5.57 7.22 -11.10
N ASP A 97 -5.95 7.75 -12.26
CA ASP A 97 -6.71 7.01 -13.26
C ASP A 97 -5.87 5.90 -13.90
N LEU A 98 -4.62 6.21 -14.24
CA LEU A 98 -3.65 5.23 -14.76
C LEU A 98 -3.43 4.10 -13.74
N LEU A 99 -3.13 4.45 -12.48
CA LEU A 99 -2.88 3.47 -11.43
C LEU A 99 -4.10 2.56 -11.21
N ARG A 100 -5.30 3.13 -11.09
CA ARG A 100 -6.53 2.36 -10.83
C ARG A 100 -6.93 1.50 -12.02
N ALA A 101 -6.73 1.98 -13.25
CA ALA A 101 -6.94 1.18 -14.44
C ALA A 101 -6.02 -0.06 -14.43
N LEU A 102 -4.75 0.10 -14.07
CA LEU A 102 -3.81 -1.02 -13.96
C LEU A 102 -4.19 -1.96 -12.81
N VAL A 103 -4.55 -1.43 -11.63
CA VAL A 103 -5.04 -2.28 -10.52
C VAL A 103 -6.23 -3.11 -10.97
N GLY A 104 -7.20 -2.51 -11.67
CA GLY A 104 -8.35 -3.23 -12.24
C GLY A 104 -7.95 -4.29 -13.27
N GLN A 105 -7.02 -3.97 -14.17
CA GLN A 105 -6.52 -4.88 -15.21
C GLN A 105 -5.81 -6.12 -14.62
N TYR A 106 -5.08 -5.96 -13.51
CA TYR A 106 -4.29 -7.00 -12.88
C TYR A 106 -5.01 -7.70 -11.72
N GLY A 107 -6.33 -7.89 -11.83
CA GLY A 107 -7.12 -8.68 -10.89
C GLY A 107 -7.77 -7.89 -9.76
N GLY A 108 -7.74 -6.56 -9.82
CA GLY A 108 -8.36 -5.66 -8.86
C GLY A 108 -7.53 -5.46 -7.59
N GLY A 109 -8.10 -4.71 -6.66
CA GLY A 109 -7.43 -4.29 -5.44
C GLY A 109 -7.95 -2.94 -4.96
N HIS A 110 -7.20 -2.32 -4.06
CA HIS A 110 -7.51 -0.98 -3.57
C HIS A 110 -6.26 -0.10 -3.63
N ALA A 111 -6.34 1.03 -4.36
CA ALA A 111 -5.33 2.07 -4.33
C ALA A 111 -5.81 3.26 -3.48
N THR A 112 -5.13 3.50 -2.34
CA THR A 112 -5.42 4.62 -1.44
C THR A 112 -4.32 5.66 -1.50
N LEU A 113 -4.67 6.94 -1.77
CA LEU A 113 -3.75 8.06 -1.78
C LEU A 113 -3.43 8.51 -0.36
N VAL A 114 -2.34 7.99 0.21
CA VAL A 114 -1.99 8.21 1.61
C VAL A 114 -1.41 9.60 1.82
N ARG A 115 -0.61 10.09 0.87
CA ARG A 115 0.00 11.43 0.90
C ARG A 115 0.02 12.02 -0.51
N ALA A 116 -0.19 13.33 -0.59
CA ALA A 116 0.07 14.18 -1.76
C ALA A 116 -0.10 15.64 -1.29
N ALA A 117 0.31 16.60 -2.13
CA ALA A 117 0.00 18.01 -1.91
C ALA A 117 -1.50 18.25 -1.66
N PRO A 118 -1.89 19.27 -0.86
CA PRO A 118 -3.29 19.54 -0.54
C PRO A 118 -4.19 19.74 -1.76
N SER A 119 -3.68 20.37 -2.83
CA SER A 119 -4.39 20.56 -4.10
C SER A 119 -4.76 19.23 -4.75
N HIS A 120 -3.81 18.29 -4.83
CA HIS A 120 -4.06 16.95 -5.34
C HIS A 120 -5.07 16.19 -4.47
N ARG A 121 -4.95 16.27 -3.14
CA ARG A 121 -5.90 15.60 -2.23
C ARG A 121 -7.32 16.17 -2.25
N ALA A 122 -7.49 17.40 -2.74
CA ALA A 122 -8.80 18.01 -2.95
C ALA A 122 -9.42 17.61 -4.29
N ALA A 123 -8.59 17.39 -5.33
CA ALA A 123 -9.04 17.06 -6.68
C ALA A 123 -9.16 15.54 -6.93
N VAL A 124 -8.32 14.73 -6.29
CA VAL A 124 -8.22 13.29 -6.53
C VAL A 124 -8.91 12.53 -5.39
N PRO A 125 -9.89 11.64 -5.69
CA PRO A 125 -10.48 10.77 -4.69
C PRO A 125 -9.40 9.96 -3.97
N VAL A 126 -9.41 9.98 -2.63
CA VAL A 126 -8.36 9.33 -1.83
C VAL A 126 -8.48 7.82 -1.84
N PHE A 127 -9.70 7.27 -1.86
CA PHE A 127 -9.95 5.83 -1.81
C PHE A 127 -10.22 5.24 -3.19
N GLU A 128 -10.00 3.94 -3.32
CA GLU A 128 -10.46 3.18 -4.48
C GLU A 128 -11.98 3.36 -4.67
N PRO A 129 -12.45 3.66 -5.90
CA PRO A 129 -13.86 3.67 -6.21
C PRO A 129 -14.51 2.33 -5.88
N GLN A 130 -15.64 2.39 -5.17
CA GLN A 130 -16.44 1.20 -4.87
C GLN A 130 -17.31 0.82 -6.06
N ALA A 131 -17.67 -0.46 -6.15
CA ALA A 131 -18.72 -0.90 -7.06
C ALA A 131 -20.02 -0.10 -6.79
N PRO A 132 -20.80 0.26 -7.83
CA PRO A 132 -21.93 1.18 -7.70
C PRO A 132 -22.94 0.82 -6.60
N GLN A 133 -23.22 -0.47 -6.43
CA GLN A 133 -24.17 -0.96 -5.43
C GLN A 133 -23.63 -0.80 -4.00
N LEU A 134 -22.32 -1.00 -3.81
CA LEU A 134 -21.68 -0.81 -2.51
C LEU A 134 -21.58 0.68 -2.18
N ALA A 135 -21.23 1.52 -3.15
CA ALA A 135 -21.22 2.97 -3.00
C ALA A 135 -22.61 3.50 -2.58
N ALA A 136 -23.68 3.02 -3.21
CA ALA A 136 -25.05 3.40 -2.85
C ALA A 136 -25.47 2.91 -1.46
N LEU A 137 -24.93 1.78 -0.98
CA LEU A 137 -25.15 1.32 0.38
C LEU A 137 -24.37 2.18 1.40
N SER A 138 -23.10 2.45 1.14
CA SER A 138 -22.26 3.31 1.98
C SER A 138 -22.86 4.72 2.11
N ALA A 139 -23.36 5.29 1.01
CA ALA A 139 -24.03 6.59 1.01
C ALA A 139 -25.26 6.64 1.92
N ARG A 140 -26.09 5.60 1.88
CA ARG A 140 -27.27 5.51 2.77
C ARG A 140 -26.85 5.37 4.23
N LEU A 141 -25.86 4.54 4.52
CA LEU A 141 -25.34 4.40 5.88
C LEU A 141 -24.76 5.72 6.39
N LYS A 142 -23.97 6.44 5.59
CA LYS A 142 -23.41 7.73 5.98
C LYS A 142 -24.50 8.76 6.25
N ALA A 143 -25.56 8.80 5.45
CA ALA A 143 -26.67 9.73 5.67
C ALA A 143 -27.38 9.49 7.03
N GLU A 144 -27.51 8.24 7.47
CA GLU A 144 -28.09 7.90 8.77
C GLU A 144 -27.15 8.25 9.94
N PHE A 145 -25.84 7.99 9.81
CA PHE A 145 -24.87 8.20 10.90
C PHE A 145 -24.30 9.63 10.97
N ASP A 146 -24.25 10.35 9.85
CA ASP A 146 -23.67 11.69 9.72
C ASP A 146 -24.55 12.59 8.81
N PRO A 147 -25.79 12.88 9.21
CA PRO A 147 -26.76 13.64 8.40
C PRO A 147 -26.31 15.08 8.13
N LYS A 148 -25.36 15.59 8.91
CA LYS A 148 -24.77 16.94 8.75
C LYS A 148 -23.47 16.95 7.96
N ALA A 149 -23.00 15.79 7.48
CA ALA A 149 -21.76 15.62 6.72
C ALA A 149 -20.51 16.22 7.40
N ILE A 150 -20.41 16.09 8.72
CA ILE A 150 -19.29 16.63 9.51
C ILE A 150 -18.06 15.73 9.41
N LEU A 151 -18.25 14.41 9.30
CA LEU A 151 -17.17 13.44 9.32
C LEU A 151 -16.62 13.22 7.89
N ASN A 152 -15.34 13.49 7.66
CA ASN A 152 -14.65 13.25 6.38
C ASN A 152 -15.36 13.85 5.13
N PRO A 153 -15.68 15.16 5.13
CA PRO A 153 -16.41 15.80 4.04
C PRO A 153 -15.67 15.61 2.71
N GLY A 154 -16.41 15.18 1.68
CA GLY A 154 -15.89 14.99 0.32
C GLY A 154 -14.94 13.80 0.13
N ARG A 155 -14.69 12.97 1.16
CA ARG A 155 -13.74 11.83 1.06
C ARG A 155 -14.39 10.46 1.14
N MET A 156 -15.53 10.35 1.81
CA MET A 156 -16.28 9.11 1.97
C MET A 156 -17.75 9.41 1.72
N ALA A 157 -18.36 8.64 0.82
CA ALA A 157 -19.79 8.70 0.52
C ALA A 157 -20.56 7.88 1.53
#